data_AF-A0A661W230-F1
#
_entry.id   AF-A0A661W230-F1
#
_cell.length_a   1.000
_cell.length_b   1.000
_cell.length_c   1.000
_cell.angle_alpha   90.00
_cell.angle_beta   90.00
_cell.angle_gamma   90.00
#
_symmetry.space_group_name_H-M   'P 1'
#
loop_
_entity.id
_entity.type
_entity.pdbx_description
1 polymer ?
#
loop_
_entity_poly.entity_id
_entity_poly.type
_entity_poly.pdbx_seq_one_letter_code
_entity_poly.pdbx_strand_id
1 'polypeptide(L)' 'MSKMTVKVSFMAGASLKEALVEAREKARKLDVAYIKFSFNGVFFAVSPEADIAKGIKEYKSGGTKTIII' A
#
# COMPACT_ATOMS: atom_id res chain seq x y z
N MET A 1 -13.91 8.77 15.92
CA MET A 1 -12.81 7.78 15.90
C MET A 1 -11.63 8.36 15.12
N SER A 2 -10.46 8.48 15.75
CA SER A 2 -9.23 8.95 15.08
C SER A 2 -8.63 7.83 14.23
N LYS A 3 -8.15 8.16 13.02
CA LYS A 3 -7.49 7.21 12.12
C LYS A 3 -6.00 7.53 12.04
N MET A 4 -5.15 6.68 12.62
CA MET A 4 -3.71 6.83 12.51
C MET A 4 -3.22 6.28 11.17
N THR A 5 -2.39 7.06 10.47
CA THR A 5 -1.83 6.72 9.15
C THR A 5 -0.34 6.96 9.16
N VAL A 6 0.45 6.03 8.62
CA VAL A 6 1.90 6.19 8.48
C VAL A 6 2.26 6.29 7.01
N LYS A 7 3.05 7.31 6.64
CA LYS A 7 3.60 7.46 5.29
C LYS A 7 4.98 6.84 5.24
N VAL A 8 5.23 5.97 4.27
CA VAL A 8 6.52 5.29 4.08
C VAL A 8 7.00 5.42 2.64
N SER A 9 8.32 5.36 2.45
CA SER A 9 8.98 5.30 1.14
C SER A 9 9.78 4.01 1.06
N PHE A 10 9.73 3.34 -0.08
CA PHE A 10 10.46 2.09 -0.34
C PHE A 10 11.73 2.37 -1.16
N MET A 11 12.74 1.51 -1.01
CA MET A 11 13.98 1.61 -1.80
C MET A 11 13.73 1.33 -3.29
N ALA A 12 14.50 1.99 -4.15
CA ALA A 12 14.49 1.73 -5.58
C ALA A 12 14.89 0.26 -5.85
N GLY A 13 14.07 -0.45 -6.62
CA GLY A 13 14.29 -1.86 -6.97
C GLY A 13 13.33 -2.86 -6.32
N ALA A 14 12.53 -2.46 -5.33
CA ALA A 14 11.47 -3.33 -4.79
C ALA A 14 10.36 -3.56 -5.83
N SER A 15 9.88 -4.80 -5.96
CA SER A 15 8.69 -5.07 -6.77
C SER A 15 7.44 -4.51 -6.09
N LEU A 16 6.42 -4.16 -6.89
CA LEU A 16 5.13 -3.70 -6.35
C LEU A 16 4.54 -4.69 -5.34
N LYS A 17 4.66 -5.99 -5.62
CA LYS A 17 4.16 -7.05 -4.75
C LYS A 17 4.85 -7.00 -3.38
N GLU A 18 6.17 -6.87 -3.35
CA GLU A 18 6.94 -6.78 -2.11
C GLU A 18 6.56 -5.53 -1.31
N ALA A 19 6.46 -4.37 -1.98
CA ALA A 19 6.05 -3.11 -1.33
C ALA A 19 4.66 -3.21 -0.69
N LEU A 20 3.70 -3.83 -1.39
CA LEU A 20 2.34 -4.02 -0.87
C LEU A 20 2.30 -5.01 0.31
N VAL A 21 3.03 -6.13 0.21
CA VAL A 21 3.12 -7.12 1.31
C VAL A 21 3.78 -6.48 2.53
N GLU A 22 4.89 -5.79 2.36
CA GLU A 22 5.59 -5.12 3.46
C GLU A 22 4.72 -4.03 4.09
N ALA A 23 3.99 -3.25 3.29
CA ALA A 23 3.04 -2.26 3.79
C ALA A 23 1.92 -2.90 4.62
N ARG A 24 1.33 -4.01 4.17
CA ARG A 24 0.30 -4.74 4.92
C ARG A 24 0.82 -5.28 6.25
N GLU A 25 1.98 -5.93 6.23
CA GLU A 25 2.59 -6.49 7.44
C GLU A 25 3.00 -5.38 8.42
N LYS A 26 3.49 -4.23 7.93
CA LYS A 26 3.74 -3.04 8.77
C LYS A 26 2.44 -2.47 9.35
N ALA A 27 1.35 -2.43 8.57
CA ALA A 27 0.06 -1.96 9.05
C ALA A 27 -0.43 -2.80 10.24
N ARG A 28 -0.30 -4.14 10.14
CA ARG A 28 -0.60 -5.09 11.23
C ARG A 28 0.30 -4.88 12.44
N LYS A 29 1.61 -4.80 12.24
CA LYS A 29 2.59 -4.69 13.34
C LYS A 29 2.48 -3.39 14.13
N LEU A 30 2.14 -2.30 13.45
CA LEU A 30 2.01 -0.97 14.05
C LEU A 30 0.60 -0.68 14.57
N ASP A 31 -0.34 -1.61 14.39
CA ASP A 31 -1.77 -1.45 14.70
C ASP A 31 -2.36 -0.15 14.13
N VAL A 32 -2.09 0.09 12.83
CA VAL A 32 -2.57 1.28 12.12
C VAL A 32 -3.59 0.92 11.06
N ALA A 33 -4.52 1.84 10.83
CA ALA A 33 -5.58 1.65 9.84
C ALA A 33 -5.02 1.51 8.42
N TYR A 34 -3.99 2.29 8.07
CA TYR A 34 -3.37 2.25 6.75
C TYR A 34 -1.89 2.66 6.76
N ILE A 35 -1.11 2.02 5.90
CA ILE A 35 0.19 2.49 5.45
C ILE A 35 0.03 3.15 4.08
N LYS A 36 0.53 4.38 3.92
CA LYS A 36 0.50 5.12 2.65
C LYS A 36 1.88 5.19 2.02
N PHE A 37 1.98 4.92 0.72
CA PHE A 37 3.22 5.07 -0.04
C PHE A 37 2.95 5.44 -1.50
N SER A 38 4.00 5.77 -2.26
CA SER A 38 3.92 6.00 -3.71
C SER A 38 4.85 5.04 -4.43
N PHE A 39 4.37 4.45 -5.53
CA PHE A 39 5.12 3.55 -6.38
C PHE A 39 4.91 3.95 -7.85
N ASN A 40 6.00 4.34 -8.52
CA ASN A 40 5.97 4.85 -9.90
C ASN A 40 4.92 5.95 -10.15
N GLY A 41 4.71 6.83 -9.17
CA GLY A 41 3.73 7.93 -9.26
C GLY A 41 2.29 7.54 -8.93
N VAL A 42 2.02 6.27 -8.61
CA VAL A 42 0.72 5.80 -8.11
C VAL A 42 0.76 5.73 -6.58
N PHE A 43 -0.22 6.35 -5.93
CA PHE A 43 -0.34 6.32 -4.47
C PHE A 43 -1.09 5.08 -4.01
N PHE A 44 -0.59 4.44 -2.97
CA PHE A 44 -1.20 3.29 -2.33
C PHE A 44 -1.56 3.63 -0.89
N ALA A 45 -2.73 3.20 -0.45
CA ALA A 45 -3.10 3.10 0.96
C ALA A 45 -3.43 1.63 1.24
N VAL A 46 -2.64 0.98 2.09
CA VAL A 46 -2.71 -0.45 2.36
C VAL A 46 -3.16 -0.67 3.79
N SER A 47 -4.29 -1.33 3.96
CA SER A 47 -4.85 -1.76 5.24
C SER A 47 -4.21 -3.06 5.74
N PRO A 48 -4.33 -3.39 7.05
CA PRO A 48 -3.90 -4.68 7.59
C PRO A 48 -4.59 -5.90 6.93
N GLU A 49 -5.79 -5.70 6.37
CA GLU A 49 -6.64 -6.72 5.76
C GLU A 49 -6.52 -6.72 4.22
N ALA A 50 -5.59 -5.93 3.67
CA ALA A 50 -5.55 -5.64 2.25
C ALA A 50 -5.38 -6.87 1.35
N ASP A 51 -6.20 -6.92 0.30
CA ASP A 51 -6.04 -7.87 -0.81
C ASP A 51 -4.98 -7.36 -1.79
N ILE A 52 -3.77 -7.89 -1.63
CA ILE A 52 -2.60 -7.58 -2.45
C ILE A 52 -2.84 -7.94 -3.92
N ALA A 53 -3.57 -9.02 -4.21
CA ALA A 53 -3.83 -9.44 -5.59
C ALA A 53 -4.71 -8.42 -6.31
N LYS A 54 -5.73 -7.90 -5.61
CA LYS A 54 -6.58 -6.80 -6.11
C LYS A 54 -5.75 -5.54 -6.39
N GLY A 55 -4.87 -5.14 -5.45
CA GLY A 55 -4.02 -3.96 -5.63
C GLY A 55 -3.08 -4.05 -6.83
N ILE A 56 -2.48 -5.23 -7.06
CA ILE A 56 -1.63 -5.47 -8.24
C ILE A 56 -2.46 -5.41 -9.53
N LYS A 57 -3.67 -5.97 -9.51
CA LYS A 57 -4.57 -5.96 -10.67
C LYS A 57 -4.99 -4.53 -11.03
N GLU A 58 -5.38 -3.71 -10.05
CA GLU A 58 -5.75 -2.30 -10.26
C GLU A 58 -4.60 -1.46 -10.80
N TYR A 59 -3.39 -1.68 -10.28
CA TYR A 59 -2.19 -1.00 -10.80
C TYR A 59 -1.91 -1.37 -12.26
N LYS A 60 -2.02 -2.66 -12.61
CA LYS A 60 -1.81 -3.14 -13.98
C LYS A 60 -2.91 -2.70 -14.95
N SER A 61 -4.14 -2.51 -14.49
CA SER A 61 -5.24 -2.02 -15.34
C SER A 61 -5.14 -0.52 -15.65
N GLY A 62 -4.08 0.17 -15.20
CA GLY A 62 -3.94 1.62 -15.38
C GLY A 62 -4.96 2.40 -14.56
N GLY A 63 -5.45 1.81 -13.46
CA GLY A 63 -6.39 2.45 -12.55
C GLY A 63 -5.83 3.72 -11.92
N THR A 64 -6.74 4.56 -11.42
CA THR A 64 -6.54 5.88 -10.80
C THR A 64 -5.21 6.10 -10.08
N LYS A 65 -4.74 7.37 -10.04
CA LYS A 65 -3.54 7.83 -9.30
C LYS A 65 -3.49 7.40 -7.82
N THR A 66 -4.57 6.87 -7.25
CA THR A 66 -4.63 6.35 -5.89
C THR A 66 -5.38 5.01 -5.87
N ILE A 67 -4.77 4.01 -5.24
CA ILE A 67 -5.31 2.67 -5.00
C ILE A 67 -5.42 2.47 -3.49
N ILE A 68 -6.60 2.06 -3.03
CA ILE A 68 -6.88 1.80 -1.61
C ILE A 68 -7.29 0.35 -1.47
N ILE A 69 -6.49 -0.42 -0.74
CA ILE A 69 -6.69 -1.85 -0.51
C ILE A 69 -6.56 -2.18 0.97
#